data_AF-A0A0R1VS47-F1
#
_entry.id   AF-A0A0R1VS47-F1
#
_cell.length_a   1.000
_cell.length_b   1.000
_cell.length_c   1.000
_cell.angle_alpha   90.00
_cell.angle_beta   90.00
_cell.angle_gamma   90.00
#
_symmetry.space_group_name_H-M   'P 1'
#
loop_
_entity.id
_entity.type
_entity.pdbx_description
1 polymer ?
#
loop_
_entity_poly.entity_id
_entity_poly.type
_entity_poly.pdbx_seq_one_letter_code
_entity_poly.pdbx_strand_id
1 'polypeptide(L)' 'MAKMLGWKSRATYSKRETGKVSLGADELAKIASVLGFSNDELGIFFTITVPKRERA' A
#
# COMPACT_ATOMS: atom_id res chain seq x y z
N MET A 1 -12.57 -0.68 -4.23
CA MET A 1 -11.31 -0.11 -3.72
C MET A 1 -11.21 1.41 -3.82
N ALA A 2 -11.13 2.04 -5.00
CA ALA A 2 -10.94 3.50 -5.10
C ALA A 2 -11.93 4.35 -4.25
N LYS A 3 -13.24 4.04 -4.29
CA LYS A 3 -14.25 4.71 -3.44
C LYS A 3 -14.02 4.47 -1.94
N MET A 4 -13.66 3.24 -1.56
CA MET A 4 -13.42 2.84 -0.17
C MET A 4 -12.15 3.50 0.42
N LEU A 5 -11.16 3.81 -0.43
CA LEU A 5 -9.95 4.55 -0.06
C LEU A 5 -10.14 6.08 -0.06
N GLY A 6 -11.32 6.57 -0.45
CA GLY A 6 -11.60 7.99 -0.63
C GLY A 6 -10.88 8.61 -1.84
N TRP A 7 -10.45 7.80 -2.81
CA TRP A 7 -9.76 8.29 -4.00
C TRP A 7 -10.74 8.75 -5.07
N LYS A 8 -10.50 9.95 -5.60
CA LYS A 8 -11.38 10.61 -6.59
C LYS A 8 -11.50 9.86 -7.92
N SER A 9 -10.48 9.08 -8.32
CA SER A 9 -10.50 8.36 -9.60
C SER A 9 -10.11 6.89 -9.48
N ARG A 10 -10.78 6.03 -10.26
CA ARG A 10 -10.39 4.62 -10.43
C ARG A 10 -9.02 4.48 -11.08
N ALA A 11 -8.64 5.41 -11.96
CA ALA A 11 -7.33 5.40 -12.61
C ALA A 11 -6.19 5.59 -11.60
N THR A 12 -6.40 6.42 -10.57
CA THR A 12 -5.46 6.63 -9.45
C THR A 12 -5.19 5.33 -8.72
N TYR A 13 -6.24 4.54 -8.49
CA TYR A 13 -6.13 3.22 -7.88
C TYR A 13 -5.39 2.22 -8.78
N SER A 14 -5.84 2.10 -10.03
CA SER A 14 -5.27 1.15 -10.99
C SER A 14 -3.78 1.37 -11.25
N LYS A 15 -3.31 2.63 -11.28
CA LYS A 15 -1.88 2.93 -11.45
C LYS A 15 -1.01 2.41 -10.29
N ARG A 16 -1.51 2.45 -9.06
CA ARG A 16 -0.77 1.94 -7.88
C ARG A 16 -0.83 0.43 -7.81
N GLU A 17 -2.00 -0.15 -8.06
CA GLU A 17 -2.19 -1.60 -8.10
C GLU A 17 -1.30 -2.27 -9.16
N THR A 18 -1.14 -1.63 -10.33
CA THR A 18 -0.27 -2.13 -11.42
C THR A 18 1.20 -1.76 -11.27
N GLY A 19 1.59 -1.05 -10.21
CA GLY A 19 2.97 -0.61 -9.99
C GLY A 19 3.46 0.50 -10.93
N LYS A 20 2.59 1.09 -11.76
CA LYS A 20 2.95 2.24 -12.63
C LYS A 20 3.25 3.51 -11.82
N VAL A 21 2.70 3.61 -10.61
CA VAL A 21 2.96 4.67 -9.65
C VAL A 21 3.34 4.00 -8.33
N SER A 22 4.45 4.43 -7.75
CA SER A 22 4.93 3.96 -6.46
C SER A 22 3.90 4.22 -5.36
N LEU A 23 3.80 3.29 -4.41
CA LEU A 23 2.94 3.39 -3.25
C LEU A 23 3.76 3.89 -2.05
N GLY A 24 3.28 4.94 -1.38
CA GLY A 24 3.91 5.44 -0.14
C GLY A 24 3.50 4.61 1.09
N ALA A 25 4.23 4.79 2.21
CA ALA A 25 3.95 4.11 3.47
C ALA A 25 2.54 4.44 4.03
N ASP A 26 2.14 5.71 4.02
CA ASP A 26 0.81 6.13 4.47
C ASP A 26 -0.32 5.55 3.60
N GLU A 27 -0.08 5.45 2.29
CA GLU A 27 -1.04 4.87 1.36
C GLU A 27 -1.17 3.37 1.56
N LEU A 28 -0.04 2.67 1.82
CA LEU A 28 -0.03 1.26 2.18
C LEU A 28 -0.81 1.02 3.48
N ALA A 29 -0.54 1.80 4.54
CA ALA A 29 -1.24 1.69 5.81
C ALA A 29 -2.76 1.90 5.66
N LYS A 30 -3.16 2.89 4.86
CA LYS A 30 -4.58 3.15 4.57
C LYS A 30 -5.25 2.00 3.81
N ILE A 31 -4.55 1.44 2.81
CA ILE A 31 -5.06 0.29 2.05
C ILE A 31 -5.19 -0.93 2.95
N ALA A 32 -4.18 -1.21 3.76
CA ALA A 32 -4.16 -2.31 4.70
C ALA A 32 -5.29 -2.24 5.72
N SER A 33 -5.48 -1.07 6.35
CA SER A 33 -6.57 -0.83 7.29
C SER A 33 -7.94 -1.09 6.65
N VAL A 34 -8.14 -0.64 5.41
CA VAL A 34 -9.38 -0.87 4.65
C VAL A 34 -9.58 -2.35 4.29
N LEU A 35 -8.50 -3.10 4.11
CA LEU A 35 -8.53 -4.54 3.83
C LEU A 35 -8.62 -5.40 5.10
N GLY A 36 -8.58 -4.78 6.29
CA GLY A 36 -8.70 -5.48 7.58
C GLY A 36 -7.37 -5.97 8.16
N PHE A 37 -6.23 -5.54 7.62
CA PHE A 37 -4.92 -5.83 8.21
C PHE A 37 -4.61 -4.88 9.36
N SER A 38 -4.04 -5.43 10.43
CA SER A 38 -3.45 -4.69 11.53
C SER A 38 -2.04 -4.18 11.16
N ASN A 39 -1.54 -3.17 11.88
CA ASN A 39 -0.21 -2.62 11.63
C ASN A 39 0.91 -3.66 11.82
N ASP A 40 0.71 -4.62 12.72
CA ASP A 40 1.70 -5.67 13.01
C ASP A 40 1.83 -6.66 11.84
N GLU A 41 0.78 -6.85 11.05
CA GLU A 41 0.77 -7.68 9.85
C GLU A 41 1.44 -6.99 8.65
N LEU A 42 1.64 -5.67 8.70
CA LEU A 42 2.28 -4.92 7.62
C LEU A 42 3.81 -5.11 7.56
N GLY A 43 4.42 -5.68 8.60
CA GLY A 43 5.86 -5.97 8.62
C GLY A 43 6.33 -6.85 7.46
N ILE A 44 5.45 -7.66 6.87
CA ILE A 44 5.76 -8.49 5.69
C ILE A 44 6.19 -7.64 4.48
N PHE A 45 5.62 -6.44 4.32
CA PHE A 45 5.90 -5.56 3.19
C PHE A 45 7.26 -4.88 3.28
N PHE A 46 7.89 -4.90 4.46
CA PHE A 46 9.22 -4.32 4.71
C PHE A 46 10.31 -5.39 4.90
N THR A 47 9.97 -6.68 4.81
CA THR A 47 10.90 -7.78 5.11
C THR A 47 11.12 -8.72 3.94
N ILE A 48 10.06 -9.13 3.24
CA ILE A 48 10.16 -10.11 2.14
C ILE A 48 10.61 -9.39 0.87
N THR A 49 11.70 -9.84 0.25
CA THR A 49 12.24 -9.30 -1.02
C THR A 49 12.58 -7.79 -1.05
N VAL A 50 12.47 -7.07 0.07
CA VAL A 50 12.93 -5.68 0.21
C VAL A 50 14.45 -5.65 0.45
N PRO A 51 15.25 -4.83 -0.25
CA PRO A 51 16.68 -4.67 0.03
C PRO A 51 16.93 -4.22 1.47
N LYS A 52 18.01 -4.70 2.13
CA LYS A 52 18.32 -4.37 3.53
C LYS A 52 18.35 -2.87 3.83
N ARG A 53 18.74 -2.05 2.84
CA ARG A 53 18.80 -0.57 2.94
C ARG A 53 17.43 0.07 3.13
N GLU A 54 16.36 -0.59 2.71
CA GLU A 54 14.99 -0.06 2.68
C GLU A 54 14.10 -0.61 3.80
N ARG A 55 14.65 -1.44 4.70
CA ARG A 55 13.93 -2.04 5.84
C ARG A 55 14.05 -1.22 7.14
N ALA A 56 14.44 0.04 7.03
CA ALA A 56 14.83 0.90 8.16
C ALA A 56 13.64 1.42 8.97
#